data_AF-A0A3N1KHW5-F1
#
_entry.id   AF-A0A3N1KHW5-F1
#
_cell.length_a   1.000
_cell.length_b   1.000
_cell.length_c   1.000
_cell.angle_alpha   90.00
_cell.angle_beta   90.00
_cell.angle_gamma   90.00
#
_symmetry.space_group_name_H-M   'P 1'
#
loop_
_entity.id
_entity.type
_entity.pdbx_description
1 polymer ?
#
loop_
_entity_poly.entity_id
_entity_poly.type
_entity_poly.pdbx_seq_one_letter_code
_entity_poly.pdbx_strand_id
1 'polypeptide(L)'
;MHLLDRSSLVRSTLAVVAAGTLVLGLAACSSTSDSESNNTAPTHPVNATEPAEESTEEPLATIPALTGGVDTQVAVDASFVDALGTLGLTPGVVGDATFTDGTFSFPITGGNVTYYDPEGDVRPYVQGNIDHDDSGLSLTAADGTVVELSDFRIDPGESKLYGTVTANGTIAAQDAYLFTLWGGTLEPLKTEGTNAVLEGTTVHVSPDAAALLNTTFDTDAVQDQMLVGVAKITVATQ
;
A
#
# COMPACT_ATOMS: atom_id res chain seq x y z
N MET A 1 47.30 50.23 -16.16
CA MET A 1 48.31 49.31 -16.73
C MET A 1 48.39 48.13 -15.77
N HIS A 2 47.99 46.87 -16.02
CA HIS A 2 47.63 46.04 -17.18
C HIS A 2 46.12 45.73 -17.17
N LEU A 3 45.35 45.71 -18.27
CA LEU A 3 45.33 44.85 -19.48
C LEU A 3 44.97 43.36 -19.25
N LEU A 4 43.70 43.05 -19.54
CA LEU A 4 43.13 41.92 -20.34
C LEU A 4 43.51 40.48 -19.90
N ASP A 5 42.58 39.52 -19.85
CA ASP A 5 41.97 38.97 -21.07
C ASP A 5 40.67 38.17 -20.79
N ARG A 6 39.81 38.14 -21.81
CA ARG A 6 38.51 37.44 -21.84
C ARG A 6 38.71 36.00 -22.33
N SER A 7 37.88 35.07 -21.88
CA SER A 7 37.65 33.81 -22.60
C SER A 7 36.20 33.35 -22.43
N SER A 8 35.41 33.56 -23.48
CA SER A 8 34.21 32.76 -23.79
C SER A 8 34.63 31.52 -24.58
N LEU A 9 33.88 30.42 -24.48
CA LEU A 9 33.79 29.22 -25.38
C LEU A 9 33.43 28.03 -24.45
N VAL A 10 32.50 27.08 -24.67
CA VAL A 10 31.76 26.55 -25.83
C VAL A 10 30.48 25.88 -25.29
N ARG A 11 29.38 25.90 -26.06
CA ARG A 11 28.18 25.06 -25.89
C ARG A 11 28.45 23.64 -26.43
N SER A 12 28.04 22.60 -25.71
CA SER A 12 27.73 21.29 -26.32
C SER A 12 26.51 20.67 -25.65
N THR A 13 25.43 20.59 -26.42
CA THR A 13 24.22 19.80 -26.19
C THR A 13 24.46 18.37 -26.67
N LEU A 14 24.12 17.36 -25.87
CA LEU A 14 23.89 15.99 -26.36
C LEU A 14 22.54 15.50 -25.80
N ALA A 15 21.58 15.33 -26.70
CA ALA A 15 20.32 14.64 -26.44
C ALA A 15 20.48 13.19 -26.90
N VAL A 16 20.02 12.23 -26.08
CA VAL A 16 19.89 10.83 -26.47
C VAL A 16 18.43 10.45 -26.28
N VAL A 17 17.76 10.14 -27.40
CA VAL A 17 16.42 9.56 -27.46
C VAL A 17 16.60 8.08 -27.76
N ALA A 18 16.07 7.21 -26.90
CA ALA A 18 15.95 5.79 -27.17
C ALA A 18 14.46 5.44 -27.25
N ALA A 19 14.00 5.06 -28.45
CA ALA A 19 12.66 4.52 -28.69
C ALA A 19 12.77 3.00 -28.86
N GLY A 20 12.10 2.24 -28.00
CA GLY A 20 12.02 0.77 -28.05
C GLY A 20 10.68 0.30 -28.61
N THR A 21 10.72 -0.60 -29.59
CA THR A 21 9.57 -1.17 -30.30
C THR A 21 9.05 -2.45 -29.63
N LEU A 22 7.74 -2.55 -29.40
CA LEU A 22 7.05 -3.80 -29.02
C LEU A 22 6.90 -4.73 -30.25
N VAL A 23 7.21 -6.01 -30.09
CA VAL A 23 6.90 -7.08 -31.06
C VAL A 23 5.84 -8.02 -30.45
N LEU A 24 4.69 -8.09 -31.10
CA LEU A 24 3.59 -9.02 -30.84
C LEU A 24 3.85 -10.33 -31.59
N GLY A 25 3.88 -11.45 -30.89
CA GLY A 25 3.89 -12.79 -31.48
C GLY A 25 2.55 -13.49 -31.27
N LEU A 26 1.77 -13.63 -32.35
CA LEU A 26 0.64 -14.56 -32.44
C LEU A 26 1.13 -15.85 -33.12
N ALA A 27 1.04 -16.97 -32.42
CA ALA A 27 1.14 -18.30 -33.03
C ALA A 27 -0.20 -19.00 -32.89
N ALA A 28 -0.92 -19.07 -34.01
CA ALA A 28 -2.04 -19.97 -34.23
C ALA A 28 -1.49 -21.25 -34.91
N CYS A 29 -1.71 -22.41 -34.30
CA CYS A 29 -1.54 -23.69 -34.97
C CYS A 29 -2.82 -24.51 -34.77
N SER A 30 -3.67 -24.45 -35.80
CA SER A 30 -4.75 -25.39 -36.07
C SER A 30 -4.19 -26.67 -36.67
N SER A 31 -4.52 -27.82 -36.06
CA SER A 31 -4.38 -29.13 -36.70
C SER A 31 -5.60 -29.99 -36.33
N THR A 32 -6.54 -30.10 -37.27
CA THR A 32 -7.55 -31.16 -37.31
C THR A 32 -7.07 -32.20 -38.31
N SER A 33 -7.01 -33.47 -37.89
CA SER A 33 -7.27 -34.64 -38.76
C SER A 33 -7.47 -35.87 -37.89
N ASP A 34 -8.68 -36.40 -37.98
CA ASP A 34 -9.17 -37.62 -37.35
C ASP A 34 -8.45 -38.87 -37.87
N SER A 35 -8.26 -39.86 -37.00
CA SER A 35 -8.24 -41.28 -37.38
C SER A 35 -8.61 -42.12 -36.17
N GLU A 36 -9.77 -42.75 -36.29
CA GLU A 36 -10.39 -43.65 -35.35
C GLU A 36 -9.60 -44.96 -35.20
N SER A 37 -9.41 -45.44 -33.97
CA SER A 37 -9.50 -46.87 -33.62
C SER A 37 -9.61 -47.06 -32.11
N ASN A 38 -10.59 -47.89 -31.76
CA ASN A 38 -11.26 -48.06 -30.47
C ASN A 38 -10.50 -49.04 -29.55
N ASN A 39 -10.28 -48.70 -28.26
CA ASN A 39 -10.42 -49.64 -27.13
C ASN A 39 -10.24 -48.98 -25.75
N THR A 40 -11.32 -49.06 -24.98
CA THR A 40 -11.57 -48.97 -23.53
C THR A 40 -10.40 -48.87 -22.51
N ALA A 41 -10.54 -47.86 -21.63
CA ALA A 41 -10.07 -47.68 -20.22
C ALA A 41 -9.09 -46.51 -19.98
N PRO A 42 -9.09 -45.82 -18.82
CA PRO A 42 -10.17 -45.53 -17.86
C PRO A 42 -10.65 -44.06 -17.98
N THR A 43 -11.89 -43.78 -17.59
CA THR A 43 -12.35 -42.40 -17.37
C THR A 43 -11.62 -41.82 -16.15
N HIS A 44 -10.52 -41.10 -16.39
CA HIS A 44 -10.02 -40.15 -15.41
C HIS A 44 -11.04 -39.02 -15.32
N PRO A 45 -11.69 -38.80 -14.16
CA PRO A 45 -12.51 -37.61 -13.99
C PRO A 45 -11.58 -36.41 -14.18
N VAL A 46 -11.94 -35.56 -15.14
CA VAL A 46 -11.47 -34.18 -15.18
C VAL A 46 -11.70 -33.60 -13.79
N ASN A 47 -10.61 -33.19 -13.14
CA ASN A 47 -10.66 -32.46 -11.89
C ASN A 47 -11.42 -31.17 -12.19
N ALA A 48 -12.73 -31.18 -11.94
CA ALA A 48 -13.53 -29.98 -11.93
C ALA A 48 -12.86 -29.06 -10.90
N THR A 49 -12.48 -27.86 -11.34
CA THR A 49 -12.24 -26.77 -10.39
C THR A 49 -13.52 -26.64 -9.59
N GLU A 50 -13.50 -27.15 -8.36
CA GLU A 50 -14.54 -26.89 -7.38
C GLU A 50 -14.67 -25.37 -7.27
N PRO A 51 -15.88 -24.81 -7.30
CA PRO A 51 -16.09 -23.44 -6.86
C PRO A 51 -15.45 -23.31 -5.49
N ALA A 52 -14.64 -22.27 -5.27
CA ALA A 52 -14.16 -21.95 -3.94
C ALA A 52 -15.41 -21.88 -3.03
N GLU A 53 -15.45 -22.73 -2.01
CA GLU A 53 -16.53 -22.65 -1.03
C GLU A 53 -16.44 -21.26 -0.39
N GLU A 54 -17.46 -20.43 -0.60
CA GLU A 54 -17.67 -19.28 0.27
C GLU A 54 -17.79 -19.86 1.68
N SER A 55 -16.81 -19.55 2.52
CA SER A 55 -16.84 -19.95 3.92
C SER A 55 -18.18 -19.51 4.52
N THR A 56 -18.95 -20.49 4.98
CA THR A 56 -20.26 -20.26 5.60
C THR A 56 -20.13 -19.82 7.07
N GLU A 57 -18.92 -19.51 7.52
CA GLU A 57 -18.68 -19.03 8.88
C GLU A 57 -19.35 -17.67 9.09
N GLU A 58 -20.19 -17.58 10.12
CA GLU A 58 -20.81 -16.32 10.49
C GLU A 58 -19.78 -15.36 11.11
N PRO A 59 -19.79 -14.06 10.75
CA PRO A 59 -18.87 -13.10 11.34
C PRO A 59 -19.19 -12.89 12.83
N LEU A 60 -18.14 -12.76 13.64
CA LEU A 60 -18.27 -12.43 15.07
C LEU A 60 -18.77 -11.01 15.29
N ALA A 61 -18.42 -10.08 14.38
CA ALA A 61 -18.92 -8.72 14.41
C ALA A 61 -18.97 -8.12 13.00
N THR A 62 -19.90 -7.19 12.79
CA THR A 62 -19.96 -6.37 11.58
C THR A 62 -20.39 -4.96 11.95
N ILE A 63 -19.64 -3.97 11.46
CA ILE A 63 -19.99 -2.57 11.54
C ILE A 63 -20.21 -2.09 10.10
N PRO A 64 -21.48 -1.86 9.69
CA PRO A 64 -21.80 -1.56 8.30
C PRO A 64 -21.41 -0.15 7.88
N ALA A 65 -21.17 0.75 8.85
CA ALA A 65 -20.78 2.12 8.60
C ALA A 65 -19.89 2.63 9.75
N LEU A 66 -18.65 3.04 9.44
CA LEU A 66 -17.69 3.60 10.39
C LEU A 66 -17.92 5.11 10.63
N THR A 67 -19.19 5.55 10.65
CA THR A 67 -19.57 6.98 10.71
C THR A 67 -19.39 7.62 12.08
N GLY A 68 -19.28 6.83 13.14
CA GLY A 68 -18.98 7.31 14.50
C GLY A 68 -17.48 7.51 14.77
N GLY A 69 -16.67 7.55 13.71
CA GLY A 69 -15.22 7.33 13.66
C GLY A 69 -14.38 7.82 14.85
N VAL A 70 -13.29 7.09 15.12
CA VAL A 70 -12.25 7.51 16.07
C VAL A 70 -10.97 7.78 15.28
N ASP A 71 -10.08 6.80 15.16
CA ASP A 71 -8.86 6.94 14.40
C ASP A 71 -8.20 5.59 14.08
N THR A 72 -7.31 5.62 13.10
CA THR A 72 -6.24 4.64 12.96
C THR A 72 -4.93 5.31 13.39
N GLN A 73 -4.25 4.68 14.34
CA GLN A 73 -2.97 5.13 14.86
C GLN A 73 -1.86 4.22 14.36
N VAL A 74 -0.70 4.79 14.06
CA VAL A 74 0.53 4.04 13.73
C VAL A 74 1.65 4.52 14.65
N ALA A 75 2.04 3.68 15.60
CA ALA A 75 3.22 3.89 16.40
C ALA A 75 4.45 3.64 15.52
N VAL A 76 5.21 4.70 15.24
CA VAL A 76 6.32 4.64 14.27
C VAL A 76 7.48 3.86 14.85
N ASP A 77 8.02 2.94 14.05
CA ASP A 77 9.19 2.17 14.44
C ASP A 77 10.46 3.04 14.41
N ALA A 78 11.34 2.86 15.39
CA ALA A 78 12.58 3.63 15.49
C ALA A 78 13.48 3.42 14.25
N SER A 79 13.52 2.21 13.69
CA SER A 79 14.32 1.91 12.50
C SER A 79 13.83 2.66 11.26
N PHE A 80 12.53 2.96 11.17
CA PHE A 80 11.98 3.79 10.11
C PHE A 80 12.44 5.24 10.24
N VAL A 81 12.41 5.80 11.46
CA VAL A 81 12.89 7.16 11.72
C VAL A 81 14.38 7.29 11.39
N ASP A 82 15.19 6.31 11.78
CA ASP A 82 16.62 6.28 11.47
C ASP A 82 16.89 6.18 9.97
N ALA A 83 16.09 5.39 9.24
CA ALA A 83 16.16 5.28 7.79
C ALA A 83 15.84 6.62 7.10
N LEU A 84 14.75 7.29 7.51
CA LEU A 84 14.40 8.61 7.01
C LEU A 84 15.49 9.65 7.29
N GLY A 85 16.07 9.62 8.49
CA GLY A 85 17.18 10.49 8.87
C GLY A 85 18.42 10.29 8.01
N THR A 86 18.77 9.03 7.72
CA THR A 86 19.90 8.68 6.81
C THR A 86 19.65 9.16 5.39
N LEU A 87 18.39 9.11 4.94
CA LEU A 87 17.94 9.61 3.64
C LEU A 87 17.82 11.13 3.57
N GLY A 88 17.94 11.84 4.70
CA GLY A 88 17.71 13.28 4.76
C GLY A 88 16.25 13.68 4.49
N LEU A 89 15.31 12.76 4.74
CA LEU A 89 13.88 12.98 4.60
C LEU A 89 13.29 13.38 5.94
N THR A 90 12.58 14.50 5.95
CA THR A 90 11.82 14.97 7.11
C THR A 90 10.36 14.55 6.95
N PRO A 91 9.83 13.70 7.84
CA PRO A 91 8.42 13.33 7.81
C PRO A 91 7.55 14.49 8.35
N GLY A 92 6.32 14.56 7.83
CA GLY A 92 5.27 15.47 8.27
C GLY A 92 3.89 14.85 8.04
N VAL A 93 2.85 15.60 8.37
CA VAL A 93 1.45 15.19 8.20
C VAL A 93 0.76 16.02 7.12
N VAL A 94 -0.25 15.42 6.49
CA VAL A 94 -1.13 16.08 5.51
C VAL A 94 -2.55 16.12 6.05
N GLY A 95 -3.20 17.27 5.87
CA GLY A 95 -4.60 17.54 6.26
C GLY A 95 -4.91 17.23 7.71
N ASP A 96 -5.89 16.36 7.96
CA ASP A 96 -6.41 16.09 9.32
C ASP A 96 -5.58 15.05 10.12
N ALA A 97 -4.53 14.50 9.52
CA ALA A 97 -3.60 13.64 10.22
C ALA A 97 -2.83 14.41 11.30
N THR A 98 -2.55 13.74 12.42
CA THR A 98 -1.74 14.31 13.51
C THR A 98 -0.55 13.43 13.83
N PHE A 99 0.50 14.03 14.40
CA PHE A 99 1.67 13.31 14.88
C PHE A 99 2.03 13.76 16.30
N THR A 100 1.89 12.86 17.27
CA THR A 100 2.15 13.15 18.68
C THR A 100 2.87 11.96 19.31
N ASP A 101 3.92 12.22 20.09
CA ASP A 101 4.66 11.21 20.84
C ASP A 101 5.08 9.97 20.03
N GLY A 102 5.52 10.18 18.78
CA GLY A 102 5.97 9.10 17.90
C GLY A 102 4.84 8.30 17.22
N THR A 103 3.60 8.77 17.34
CA THR A 103 2.43 8.10 16.78
C THR A 103 1.73 9.02 15.78
N PHE A 104 1.51 8.52 14.57
CA PHE A 104 0.56 9.14 13.64
C PHE A 104 -0.86 8.75 14.00
N SER A 105 -1.80 9.68 13.92
CA SER A 105 -3.24 9.40 14.02
C SER A 105 -3.95 9.95 12.79
N PHE A 106 -4.74 9.08 12.15
CA PHE A 106 -5.51 9.35 10.95
C PHE A 106 -7.00 9.18 11.28
N PRO A 107 -7.80 10.26 11.26
CA PRO A 107 -9.24 10.16 11.48
C PRO A 107 -9.89 9.18 10.50
N ILE A 108 -10.83 8.37 10.99
CA ILE A 108 -11.64 7.50 10.12
C ILE A 108 -12.82 8.33 9.63
N THR A 109 -12.94 8.42 8.31
CA THR A 109 -13.95 9.22 7.61
C THR A 109 -15.10 8.37 7.06
N GLY A 110 -14.86 7.07 6.85
CA GLY A 110 -15.85 6.20 6.24
C GLY A 110 -15.46 4.73 6.22
N GLY A 111 -16.30 3.95 5.53
CA GLY A 111 -16.08 2.53 5.31
C GLY A 111 -16.88 1.61 6.23
N ASN A 112 -16.51 0.33 6.23
CA ASN A 112 -17.14 -0.76 6.96
C ASN A 112 -16.10 -1.80 7.39
N VAL A 113 -16.43 -2.58 8.40
CA VAL A 113 -15.57 -3.70 8.83
C VAL A 113 -16.38 -4.91 9.26
N THR A 114 -15.87 -6.08 8.91
CA THR A 114 -16.37 -7.38 9.34
C THR A 114 -15.21 -8.12 9.99
N TYR A 115 -15.48 -8.69 11.17
CA TYR A 115 -14.53 -9.43 11.97
C TYR A 115 -15.00 -10.89 12.09
N TYR A 116 -14.13 -11.82 11.71
CA TYR A 116 -14.31 -13.26 11.80
C TYR A 116 -13.45 -13.85 12.92
N ASP A 117 -13.74 -15.09 13.28
CA ASP A 117 -12.96 -15.82 14.29
C ASP A 117 -11.53 -16.07 13.78
N PRO A 118 -10.49 -15.61 14.49
CA PRO A 118 -9.10 -15.92 14.16
C PRO A 118 -8.78 -17.42 14.20
N GLU A 119 -9.57 -18.24 14.89
CA GLU A 119 -9.44 -19.71 14.92
C GLU A 119 -10.21 -20.41 13.78
N GLY A 120 -11.11 -19.71 13.08
CA GLY A 120 -11.90 -20.24 11.96
C GLY A 120 -11.11 -20.35 10.66
N ASP A 121 -11.80 -20.59 9.54
CA ASP A 121 -11.21 -20.77 8.22
C ASP A 121 -11.15 -19.49 7.37
N VAL A 122 -11.91 -18.44 7.71
CA VAL A 122 -11.93 -17.17 6.96
C VAL A 122 -10.62 -16.37 7.13
N ARG A 123 -9.89 -16.11 6.04
CA ARG A 123 -8.67 -15.27 6.04
C ARG A 123 -8.63 -14.28 4.88
N PRO A 124 -8.20 -13.03 5.10
CA PRO A 124 -7.96 -12.39 6.41
C PRO A 124 -9.23 -12.34 7.26
N TYR A 125 -9.08 -12.47 8.59
CA TYR A 125 -10.23 -12.48 9.53
C TYR A 125 -10.74 -11.08 9.87
N VAL A 126 -10.13 -10.03 9.31
CA VAL A 126 -10.65 -8.67 9.27
C VAL A 126 -10.86 -8.32 7.80
N GLN A 127 -12.06 -7.89 7.43
CA GLN A 127 -12.40 -7.55 6.05
C GLN A 127 -13.22 -6.26 6.00
N GLY A 128 -13.20 -5.57 4.88
CA GLY A 128 -13.95 -4.33 4.69
C GLY A 128 -13.16 -3.28 3.94
N ASN A 129 -13.47 -2.01 4.22
CA ASN A 129 -12.81 -0.85 3.66
C ASN A 129 -12.80 0.23 4.73
N ILE A 130 -11.69 0.92 4.95
CA ILE A 130 -11.58 1.99 5.97
C ILE A 130 -10.98 3.21 5.29
N ASP A 131 -11.73 4.31 5.30
CA ASP A 131 -11.37 5.53 4.57
C ASP A 131 -10.82 6.59 5.54
N HIS A 132 -9.76 7.28 5.12
CA HIS A 132 -9.09 8.37 5.80
C HIS A 132 -8.90 9.55 4.85
N ASP A 133 -10.00 9.98 4.24
CA ASP A 133 -10.02 11.09 3.29
C ASP A 133 -9.36 12.34 3.88
N ASP A 134 -8.69 13.13 3.03
CA ASP A 134 -7.99 14.37 3.41
C ASP A 134 -6.90 14.18 4.48
N SER A 135 -6.47 12.96 4.80
CA SER A 135 -5.42 12.67 5.77
C SER A 135 -4.22 11.97 5.12
N GLY A 136 -3.02 12.23 5.62
CA GLY A 136 -1.83 11.65 5.01
C GLY A 136 -0.49 11.96 5.66
N LEU A 137 0.57 11.61 4.95
CA LEU A 137 1.98 11.79 5.31
C LEU A 137 2.71 12.60 4.25
N SER A 138 3.65 13.44 4.67
CA SER A 138 4.57 14.14 3.76
C SER A 138 6.01 13.73 4.03
N LEU A 139 6.82 13.60 2.98
CA LEU A 139 8.27 13.42 3.05
C LEU A 139 8.94 14.59 2.34
N THR A 140 9.70 15.38 3.09
CA THR A 140 10.42 16.55 2.56
C THR A 140 11.92 16.28 2.53
N ALA A 141 12.53 16.36 1.36
CA ALA A 141 13.98 16.28 1.20
C ALA A 141 14.65 17.64 1.46
N ALA A 142 15.96 17.61 1.75
CA ALA A 142 16.75 18.81 2.05
C ALA A 142 16.82 19.82 0.89
N ASP A 143 16.62 19.38 -0.36
CA ASP A 143 16.58 20.23 -1.55
C ASP A 143 15.22 20.93 -1.77
N GLY A 144 14.24 20.65 -0.90
CA GLY A 144 12.89 21.19 -0.96
C GLY A 144 11.90 20.34 -1.76
N THR A 145 12.29 19.17 -2.27
CA THR A 145 11.36 18.22 -2.87
C THR A 145 10.39 17.69 -1.82
N VAL A 146 9.09 17.79 -2.10
CA VAL A 146 8.03 17.30 -1.22
C VAL A 146 7.24 16.19 -1.92
N VAL A 147 7.10 15.05 -1.25
CA VAL A 147 6.16 13.98 -1.63
C VAL A 147 5.08 13.90 -0.58
N GLU A 148 3.82 13.91 -0.99
CA GLU A 148 2.67 13.70 -0.12
C GLU A 148 1.99 12.39 -0.49
N LEU A 149 1.63 11.62 0.53
CA LEU A 149 0.83 10.40 0.47
C LEU A 149 -0.47 10.74 1.21
N SER A 150 -1.60 10.84 0.51
CA SER A 150 -2.89 11.29 1.07
C SER A 150 -4.04 10.36 0.73
N ASP A 151 -5.21 10.65 1.28
CA ASP A 151 -6.48 9.97 0.96
C ASP A 151 -6.36 8.47 1.18
N PHE A 152 -5.92 8.10 2.38
CA PHE A 152 -5.61 6.71 2.68
C PHE A 152 -6.88 5.87 2.72
N ARG A 153 -6.81 4.72 2.04
CA ARG A 153 -7.85 3.70 2.03
C ARG A 153 -7.25 2.36 2.39
N ILE A 154 -7.73 1.77 3.47
CA ILE A 154 -7.28 0.47 3.96
C ILE A 154 -8.26 -0.60 3.48
N ASP A 155 -7.72 -1.60 2.80
CA ASP A 155 -8.40 -2.85 2.48
C ASP A 155 -7.79 -3.98 3.34
N PRO A 156 -8.38 -4.30 4.49
CA PRO A 156 -7.88 -5.39 5.34
C PRO A 156 -8.08 -6.78 4.70
N GLY A 157 -9.03 -6.93 3.76
CA GLY A 157 -9.25 -8.18 3.03
C GLY A 157 -8.13 -8.48 2.03
N GLU A 158 -7.55 -7.44 1.43
CA GLU A 158 -6.32 -7.55 0.64
C GLU A 158 -5.04 -7.38 1.47
N SER A 159 -5.16 -6.92 2.72
CA SER A 159 -4.03 -6.55 3.58
C SER A 159 -3.16 -5.44 2.97
N LYS A 160 -3.81 -4.39 2.45
CA LYS A 160 -3.16 -3.27 1.76
C LYS A 160 -3.71 -1.92 2.19
N LEU A 161 -2.84 -0.92 2.14
CA LEU A 161 -3.20 0.49 2.20
C LEU A 161 -2.92 1.13 0.84
N TYR A 162 -3.91 1.85 0.33
CA TYR A 162 -3.85 2.63 -0.88
C TYR A 162 -3.92 4.13 -0.59
N GLY A 163 -3.48 4.97 -1.53
CA GLY A 163 -3.66 6.42 -1.42
C GLY A 163 -3.21 7.19 -2.66
N THR A 164 -3.42 8.49 -2.63
CA THR A 164 -2.92 9.42 -3.65
C THR A 164 -1.48 9.79 -3.36
N VAL A 165 -0.63 9.83 -4.40
CA VAL A 165 0.74 10.34 -4.30
C VAL A 165 0.85 11.64 -5.09
N THR A 166 1.31 12.69 -4.44
CA THR A 166 1.72 13.93 -5.11
C THR A 166 3.21 14.17 -4.91
N ALA A 167 3.87 14.69 -5.95
CA ALA A 167 5.24 15.16 -5.88
C ALA A 167 5.24 16.64 -6.28
N ASN A 168 5.71 17.50 -5.38
CA ASN A 168 5.70 18.96 -5.53
C ASN A 168 4.32 19.50 -5.96
N GLY A 169 3.25 18.98 -5.34
CA GLY A 169 1.87 19.37 -5.61
C GLY A 169 1.28 18.86 -6.93
N THR A 170 2.00 18.02 -7.68
CA THR A 170 1.50 17.35 -8.89
C THR A 170 1.21 15.90 -8.58
N ILE A 171 0.02 15.42 -8.94
CA ILE A 171 -0.35 14.01 -8.79
C ILE A 171 0.61 13.13 -9.61
N ALA A 172 1.35 12.27 -8.91
CA ALA A 172 2.23 11.27 -9.47
C ALA A 172 1.51 9.92 -9.66
N ALA A 173 0.62 9.56 -8.73
CA ALA A 173 -0.22 8.38 -8.81
C ALA A 173 -1.53 8.59 -8.02
N GLN A 174 -2.62 7.97 -8.48
CA GLN A 174 -3.89 7.91 -7.75
C GLN A 174 -4.13 6.45 -7.34
N ASP A 175 -4.69 6.23 -6.15
CA ASP A 175 -4.99 4.90 -5.61
C ASP A 175 -3.78 3.95 -5.70
N ALA A 176 -2.59 4.49 -5.43
CA ALA A 176 -1.34 3.74 -5.46
C ALA A 176 -1.31 2.76 -4.29
N TYR A 177 -0.78 1.56 -4.50
CA TYR A 177 -0.48 0.65 -3.41
C TYR A 177 0.69 1.24 -2.60
N LEU A 178 0.44 1.65 -1.36
CA LEU A 178 1.43 2.36 -0.55
C LEU A 178 2.08 1.47 0.49
N PHE A 179 1.27 0.73 1.24
CA PHE A 179 1.76 -0.09 2.34
C PHE A 179 1.14 -1.48 2.36
N THR A 180 1.97 -2.48 2.62
CA THR A 180 1.54 -3.83 2.99
C THR A 180 1.18 -3.85 4.47
N LEU A 181 0.07 -4.51 4.80
CA LEU A 181 -0.39 -4.69 6.17
C LEU A 181 -0.17 -6.15 6.58
N TRP A 182 0.39 -6.40 7.74
CA TRP A 182 0.55 -7.76 8.24
C TRP A 182 -0.24 -7.95 9.54
N GLY A 183 -1.37 -8.64 9.44
CA GLY A 183 -2.24 -8.96 10.57
C GLY A 183 -1.81 -10.20 11.38
N GLY A 184 -0.65 -10.81 11.07
CA GLY A 184 -0.17 -12.00 11.78
C GLY A 184 0.22 -11.75 13.24
N THR A 185 0.39 -10.48 13.61
CA THR A 185 0.78 -9.99 14.94
C THR A 185 -0.37 -9.29 15.68
N LEU A 186 -1.58 -9.33 15.13
CA LEU A 186 -2.76 -8.74 15.75
C LEU A 186 -3.04 -9.38 17.11
N GLU A 187 -3.30 -8.52 18.07
CA GLU A 187 -3.81 -8.89 19.38
C GLU A 187 -5.31 -9.22 19.29
N PRO A 188 -5.85 -9.98 20.26
CA PRO A 188 -7.30 -10.21 20.34
C PRO A 188 -8.08 -8.89 20.36
N LEU A 189 -9.25 -8.87 19.72
CA LEU A 189 -10.15 -7.72 19.72
C LEU A 189 -10.48 -7.28 21.14
N LYS A 190 -10.31 -6.00 21.44
CA LYS A 190 -10.61 -5.40 22.75
C LYS A 190 -11.79 -4.45 22.64
N THR A 191 -12.42 -4.20 23.78
CA THR A 191 -13.48 -3.19 23.93
C THR A 191 -13.07 -2.15 24.96
N GLU A 192 -13.13 -0.87 24.58
CA GLU A 192 -12.85 0.26 25.45
C GLU A 192 -14.06 1.19 25.49
N GLY A 193 -14.85 1.12 26.57
CA GLY A 193 -16.12 1.84 26.65
C GLY A 193 -17.08 1.38 25.55
N THR A 194 -17.42 2.29 24.62
CA THR A 194 -18.27 2.02 23.44
C THR A 194 -17.46 1.77 22.16
N ASN A 195 -16.14 1.63 22.27
CA ASN A 195 -15.26 1.44 21.13
C ASN A 195 -14.75 0.01 21.06
N ALA A 196 -14.53 -0.47 19.84
CA ALA A 196 -13.76 -1.67 19.56
C ALA A 196 -12.34 -1.26 19.14
N VAL A 197 -11.33 -1.98 19.66
CA VAL A 197 -9.91 -1.69 19.45
C VAL A 197 -9.22 -2.94 18.94
N LEU A 198 -8.53 -2.78 17.81
CA LEU A 198 -7.71 -3.82 17.21
C LEU A 198 -6.29 -3.29 17.01
N GLU A 199 -5.30 -3.95 17.61
CA GLU A 199 -3.92 -3.50 17.66
C GLU A 199 -2.97 -4.61 17.23
N GLY A 200 -1.84 -4.25 16.64
CA GLY A 200 -0.73 -5.17 16.40
C GLY A 200 -0.44 -5.42 14.93
N THR A 201 -1.21 -4.87 13.98
CA THR A 201 -0.90 -4.99 12.55
C THR A 201 0.40 -4.25 12.26
N THR A 202 1.42 -4.91 11.71
CA THR A 202 2.61 -4.18 11.26
C THR A 202 2.38 -3.58 9.88
N VAL A 203 2.88 -2.37 9.69
CA VAL A 203 2.75 -1.61 8.44
C VAL A 203 4.11 -1.58 7.76
N HIS A 204 4.16 -1.97 6.49
CA HIS A 204 5.39 -2.08 5.73
C HIS A 204 5.30 -1.31 4.41
N VAL A 205 6.40 -0.70 3.96
CA VAL A 205 6.45 -0.05 2.64
C VAL A 205 6.22 -1.09 1.56
N SER A 206 5.30 -0.79 0.64
CA SER A 206 5.03 -1.64 -0.53
C SER A 206 6.16 -1.55 -1.57
N PRO A 207 6.26 -2.53 -2.49
CA PRO A 207 7.24 -2.47 -3.58
C PRO A 207 7.03 -1.25 -4.50
N ASP A 208 5.79 -0.87 -4.78
CA ASP A 208 5.45 0.25 -5.67
C ASP A 208 5.82 1.59 -5.03
N ALA A 209 5.52 1.76 -3.74
CA ALA A 209 5.93 2.95 -3.00
C ALA A 209 7.44 3.05 -2.89
N ALA A 210 8.14 1.95 -2.58
CA ALA A 210 9.60 1.94 -2.53
C ALA A 210 10.21 2.38 -3.86
N ALA A 211 9.75 1.81 -4.99
CA ALA A 211 10.23 2.17 -6.32
C ALA A 211 9.97 3.64 -6.67
N LEU A 212 8.78 4.16 -6.36
CA LEU A 212 8.40 5.54 -6.62
C LEU A 212 9.23 6.53 -5.80
N LEU A 213 9.39 6.27 -4.50
CA LEU A 213 10.16 7.13 -3.59
C LEU A 213 11.64 7.12 -3.95
N ASN A 214 12.21 5.96 -4.24
CA ASN A 214 13.59 5.81 -4.71
C ASN A 214 13.84 6.59 -6.01
N THR A 215 12.91 6.52 -6.96
CA THR A 215 12.99 7.31 -8.20
C THR A 215 12.87 8.82 -7.94
N THR A 216 11.99 9.22 -7.03
CA THR A 216 11.71 10.63 -6.75
C THR A 216 12.86 11.32 -6.02
N PHE A 217 13.51 10.61 -5.08
CA PHE A 217 14.60 11.13 -4.27
C PHE A 217 16.00 10.71 -4.75
N ASP A 218 16.09 10.05 -5.91
CA ASP A 218 17.34 9.51 -6.49
C ASP A 218 18.15 8.69 -5.47
N THR A 219 17.48 7.70 -4.88
CA THR A 219 18.04 6.84 -3.82
C THR A 219 17.63 5.38 -4.03
N ASP A 220 18.26 4.45 -3.29
CA ASP A 220 17.91 3.03 -3.22
C ASP A 220 17.61 2.58 -1.77
N ALA A 221 17.60 3.52 -0.82
CA ALA A 221 17.51 3.17 0.59
C ALA A 221 16.08 2.94 1.10
N VAL A 222 15.05 3.35 0.35
CA VAL A 222 13.66 2.95 0.66
C VAL A 222 13.47 1.52 0.16
N GLN A 223 13.52 0.57 1.09
CA GLN A 223 13.41 -0.85 0.76
C GLN A 223 11.94 -1.30 0.76
N ASP A 224 11.63 -2.24 -0.13
CA ASP A 224 10.42 -3.05 -0.02
C ASP A 224 10.38 -3.73 1.36
N GLN A 225 9.19 -3.86 1.91
CA GLN A 225 8.92 -4.43 3.23
C GLN A 225 9.59 -3.72 4.40
N MET A 226 10.14 -2.51 4.20
CA MET A 226 10.67 -1.72 5.31
C MET A 226 9.55 -1.45 6.32
N LEU A 227 9.78 -1.84 7.58
CA LEU A 227 8.82 -1.64 8.67
C LEU A 227 8.64 -0.14 8.91
N VAL A 228 7.39 0.31 8.90
CA VAL A 228 7.01 1.69 9.21
C VAL A 228 6.61 1.81 10.68
N GLY A 229 5.86 0.83 11.19
CA GLY A 229 5.33 0.88 12.54
C GLY A 229 4.28 -0.19 12.82
N VAL A 230 3.62 -0.04 13.96
CA VAL A 230 2.53 -0.92 14.41
C VAL A 230 1.24 -0.12 14.47
N ALA A 231 0.21 -0.63 13.80
CA ALA A 231 -1.10 -0.01 13.72
C ALA A 231 -2.04 -0.45 14.84
N LYS A 232 -2.85 0.50 15.29
CA LYS A 232 -3.98 0.34 16.20
C LYS A 232 -5.18 1.05 15.58
N ILE A 233 -6.25 0.32 15.34
CA ILE A 233 -7.51 0.85 14.84
C ILE A 233 -8.49 0.92 16.00
N THR A 234 -9.10 2.08 16.18
CA THR A 234 -10.20 2.28 17.13
C THR A 234 -11.45 2.68 16.36
N VAL A 235 -12.56 1.99 16.58
CA VAL A 235 -13.84 2.30 15.95
C VAL A 235 -14.94 2.41 16.98
N ALA A 236 -15.84 3.39 16.81
CA ALA A 236 -17.06 3.46 17.59
C ALA A 236 -18.01 2.34 17.17
N THR A 237 -18.67 1.71 18.14
CA THR A 237 -19.63 0.62 17.90
C THR A 237 -21.09 1.06 18.02
N GLN A 238 -21.33 2.33 18.34
CA GLN A 238 -22.64 2.93 18.61
C GLN A 238 -22.73 4.34 18.03
#